data_AF-A0A8T3Z8I9-F1
#
_entry.id   AF-A0A8T3Z8I9-F1
#
_cell.length_a   1.000
_cell.length_b   1.000
_cell.length_c   1.000
_cell.angle_alpha   90.00
_cell.angle_beta   90.00
_cell.angle_gamma   90.00
#
_symmetry.space_group_name_H-M   'P 1'
#
loop_
_entity.id
_entity.type
_entity.pdbx_description
1 polymer ?
#
loop_
_entity_poly.entity_id
_entity_poly.type
_entity_poly.pdbx_seq_one_letter_code
_entity_poly.pdbx_strand_id
1 'polypeptide(L)'
;MEPEYKCYRCGENLTFITQYQRWYCSRCQLYMPSAHDQQHYAPQYTPQYIPMYAQPTPPPPPPPPMGHGPWPLGFKAPSEEDGLKKLNEGLRHRKEADRPLSAIWVWVMLLATVGSWVLLFFYVVVYSISLTSSWNSGPFFVVFALGLFFLFATKYVVQAVVVYRLVDRRDRHVKRDRLFRLGLVEYLTARNMKSEGAIGMEVASMTAVDALGSADEGAERGAVTWAVLCAIPVVDVFALLIVLNTLTKDAHAHDARQHTFLHQTRLAFARLGTPVVTSDAKELWERPTSLYLIISVISLLVFSYYWLYVVITDWNTHFHCQWQFEDALLQRAGK
;
A
#
# COMPACT_ATOMS: atom_id res chain seq x y z
N MET A 1 23.54 -9.71 -43.05
CA MET A 1 22.57 -10.54 -42.33
C MET A 1 22.26 -9.80 -41.04
N GLU A 2 21.02 -9.33 -40.87
CA GLU A 2 20.62 -8.71 -39.61
C GLU A 2 20.57 -9.79 -38.50
N PRO A 3 21.05 -9.49 -37.29
CA PRO A 3 20.94 -10.44 -36.18
C PRO A 3 19.47 -10.71 -35.84
N GLU A 4 19.09 -11.99 -35.86
CA GLU A 4 17.73 -12.44 -35.52
C GLU A 4 17.60 -12.48 -33.99
N TYR A 5 16.87 -11.52 -33.41
CA TYR A 5 16.62 -11.48 -31.97
C TYR A 5 15.40 -12.33 -31.59
N LYS A 6 15.57 -13.22 -30.61
CA LYS A 6 14.55 -14.14 -30.11
C LYS A 6 14.06 -13.70 -28.72
N CYS A 7 12.79 -13.90 -28.42
CA CYS A 7 12.21 -13.63 -27.11
C CYS A 7 12.75 -14.61 -26.05
N TYR A 8 13.28 -14.10 -24.93
CA TYR A 8 13.81 -14.93 -23.83
C TYR A 8 12.74 -15.79 -23.13
N ARG A 9 11.45 -15.44 -23.25
CA ARG A 9 10.35 -16.15 -22.60
C ARG A 9 9.73 -17.23 -23.48
N CYS A 10 9.62 -17.00 -24.79
CA CYS A 10 8.89 -17.91 -25.69
C CYS A 10 9.67 -18.35 -26.95
N GLY A 11 10.87 -17.82 -27.19
CA GLY A 11 11.69 -18.16 -28.35
C GLY A 11 11.22 -17.56 -29.69
N GLU A 12 10.12 -16.81 -29.72
CA GLU A 12 9.58 -16.20 -30.94
C GLU A 12 10.48 -15.07 -31.47
N ASN A 13 10.42 -14.79 -32.78
CA ASN A 13 11.10 -13.65 -33.38
C ASN A 13 10.55 -12.32 -32.89
N LEU A 14 11.46 -11.41 -32.56
CA LEU A 14 11.12 -10.08 -32.11
C LEU A 14 10.94 -9.12 -33.29
N THR A 15 10.01 -8.19 -33.14
CA THR A 15 9.81 -7.08 -34.08
C THR A 15 10.37 -5.81 -33.48
N PHE A 16 11.25 -5.11 -34.19
CA PHE A 16 11.75 -3.82 -33.73
C PHE A 16 10.71 -2.72 -33.97
N ILE A 17 10.31 -2.02 -32.91
CA ILE A 17 9.36 -0.91 -32.99
C ILE A 17 10.16 0.39 -32.99
N THR A 18 10.32 1.00 -34.16
CA THR A 18 11.15 2.19 -34.39
C THR A 18 10.72 3.39 -33.55
N GLN A 19 9.41 3.58 -33.32
CA GLN A 19 8.88 4.68 -32.50
C GLN A 19 9.41 4.66 -31.05
N TYR A 20 9.65 3.47 -30.50
CA TYR A 20 10.09 3.30 -29.12
C TYR A 20 11.55 2.84 -29.00
N GLN A 21 12.22 2.60 -30.13
CA GLN A 21 13.58 2.04 -30.19
C GLN A 21 13.71 0.76 -29.34
N ARG A 22 12.68 -0.09 -29.35
CA ARG A 22 12.60 -1.31 -28.52
C ARG A 22 12.14 -2.51 -29.35
N TRP A 23 12.67 -3.67 -29.01
CA TRP A 23 12.21 -4.96 -29.54
C TRP A 23 10.93 -5.39 -28.83
N TYR A 24 9.93 -5.86 -29.57
CA TYR A 24 8.63 -6.28 -29.05
C TYR A 24 8.33 -7.73 -29.44
N CYS A 25 7.80 -8.50 -28.49
CA CYS A 25 7.31 -9.84 -28.73
C CYS A 25 5.78 -9.84 -28.85
N SER A 26 5.26 -10.08 -30.06
CA SER A 26 3.81 -10.11 -30.30
C SER A 26 3.10 -11.24 -29.56
N ARG A 27 3.79 -12.35 -29.28
CA ARG A 27 3.23 -13.51 -28.57
C ARG A 27 3.11 -13.28 -27.07
N CYS A 28 4.12 -12.68 -26.45
CA CYS A 28 4.13 -12.41 -25.01
C CYS A 28 3.61 -11.01 -24.62
N GLN A 29 3.33 -10.16 -25.62
CA GLN A 29 2.94 -8.77 -25.49
C GLN A 29 3.85 -7.94 -24.57
N LEU A 30 5.16 -8.11 -24.71
CA LEU A 30 6.16 -7.42 -23.89
C LEU A 30 7.29 -6.84 -24.73
N TYR A 31 7.85 -5.73 -24.27
CA TYR A 31 9.06 -5.14 -24.82
C TYR A 31 10.30 -5.77 -24.17
N MET A 32 11.35 -5.96 -24.96
CA MET A 32 12.66 -6.35 -24.46
C MET A 32 13.30 -5.16 -23.73
N PRO A 33 14.01 -5.39 -22.61
CA PRO A 33 14.80 -4.34 -21.96
C PRO A 33 15.79 -3.76 -22.98
N SER A 34 15.84 -2.44 -23.11
CA SER A 34 16.83 -1.78 -23.98
C SER A 34 18.25 -2.06 -23.50
N ALA A 35 19.28 -1.88 -24.34
CA ALA A 35 20.68 -2.03 -23.90
C ALA A 35 21.02 -1.09 -22.70
N HIS A 36 20.34 0.06 -22.61
CA HIS A 36 20.37 0.95 -21.45
C HIS A 36 19.67 0.33 -20.22
N ASP A 37 18.55 -0.38 -20.41
CA ASP A 37 17.90 -1.15 -19.33
C ASP A 37 18.72 -2.38 -18.93
N GLN A 38 19.54 -2.96 -19.83
CA GLN A 38 20.41 -4.10 -19.54
C GLN A 38 21.61 -3.74 -18.66
N GLN A 39 22.06 -2.48 -18.63
CA GLN A 39 22.99 -2.00 -17.60
C GLN A 39 22.31 -1.85 -16.23
N HIS A 40 20.99 -1.62 -16.20
CA HIS A 40 20.19 -1.67 -14.97
C HIS A 40 19.71 -3.08 -14.58
N TYR A 41 19.92 -4.08 -15.45
CA TYR A 41 19.49 -5.48 -15.24
C TYR A 41 20.61 -6.52 -15.36
N ALA A 42 21.86 -6.09 -15.53
CA ALA A 42 22.98 -6.91 -15.11
C ALA A 42 22.79 -7.12 -13.59
N PRO A 43 22.82 -8.36 -13.07
CA PRO A 43 22.72 -8.58 -11.64
C PRO A 43 24.02 -8.06 -10.99
N GLN A 44 24.11 -6.74 -10.82
CA GLN A 44 24.84 -6.17 -9.71
C GLN A 44 23.99 -6.43 -8.48
N TYR A 45 24.04 -7.68 -8.00
CA TYR A 45 23.79 -7.96 -6.60
C TYR A 45 24.99 -7.43 -5.80
N THR A 46 25.17 -6.12 -5.84
CA THR A 46 25.79 -5.39 -4.74
C THR A 46 24.62 -4.84 -3.95
N PRO A 47 24.33 -5.37 -2.74
CA PRO A 47 23.34 -4.78 -1.87
C PRO A 47 23.86 -3.41 -1.44
N GLN A 48 23.62 -2.37 -2.24
CA GLN A 48 23.63 -1.00 -1.75
C GLN A 48 22.25 -0.69 -1.18
N TYR A 49 21.93 -1.42 -0.11
CA TYR A 49 21.04 -0.89 0.91
C TYR A 49 21.88 0.12 1.68
N ILE A 50 21.78 1.40 1.33
CA ILE A 50 22.17 2.46 2.26
C ILE A 50 20.93 2.72 3.12
N PRO A 51 20.87 2.22 4.37
CA PRO A 51 19.84 2.64 5.29
C PRO A 51 20.10 4.12 5.59
N MET A 52 19.35 5.02 4.96
CA MET A 52 19.48 6.46 5.22
C MET A 52 18.97 6.87 6.61
N TYR A 53 18.66 5.90 7.50
CA TYR A 53 18.24 6.13 8.88
C TYR A 53 18.92 5.21 9.92
N ALA A 54 20.01 4.52 9.58
CA ALA A 54 20.80 3.83 10.59
C ALA A 54 21.72 4.82 11.30
N GLN A 55 21.18 5.55 12.29
CA GLN A 55 22.02 5.97 13.41
C GLN A 55 22.66 4.69 14.00
N PRO A 56 23.97 4.66 14.28
CA PRO A 56 24.60 3.49 14.88
C PRO A 56 24.12 3.34 16.33
N THR A 57 22.97 2.71 16.52
CA THR A 57 22.68 2.04 17.79
C THR A 57 23.62 0.84 17.90
N PRO A 58 24.20 0.57 19.08
CA PRO A 58 24.99 -0.63 19.27
C PRO A 58 24.18 -1.85 18.81
N PRO A 59 24.81 -2.81 18.11
CA PRO A 59 24.12 -4.01 17.68
C PRO A 59 23.44 -4.64 18.90
N PRO A 60 22.16 -5.06 18.79
CA PRO A 60 21.56 -5.86 19.84
C PRO A 60 22.51 -7.04 20.13
N PRO A 61 22.70 -7.40 21.41
CA PRO A 61 23.56 -8.51 21.76
C PRO A 61 23.16 -9.72 20.92
N PRO A 62 24.14 -10.49 20.39
CA PRO A 62 23.82 -11.68 19.62
C PRO A 62 22.83 -12.53 20.42
N PRO A 63 21.79 -13.09 19.79
CA PRO A 63 20.96 -14.06 20.48
C PRO A 63 21.89 -15.11 21.11
N PRO A 64 21.62 -15.54 22.35
CA PRO A 64 22.46 -16.51 23.01
C PRO A 64 22.69 -17.69 22.05
N PRO A 65 23.92 -18.24 22.00
CA PRO A 65 24.20 -19.36 21.11
C PRO A 65 23.08 -20.38 21.30
N MET A 66 22.43 -20.76 20.20
CA MET A 66 21.48 -21.87 20.15
C MET A 66 22.25 -23.18 20.38
N GLY A 67 22.92 -23.27 21.52
CA GLY A 67 23.33 -24.54 22.08
C GLY A 67 22.07 -25.30 22.45
N HIS A 68 22.15 -26.61 22.35
CA HIS A 68 21.10 -27.60 22.64
C HIS A 68 20.63 -27.62 24.12
N GLY A 69 20.76 -26.50 24.84
CA GLY A 69 20.25 -26.32 26.18
C GLY A 69 18.73 -26.10 26.19
N PRO A 70 18.05 -26.49 27.27
CA PRO A 70 16.63 -26.19 27.43
C PRO A 70 16.40 -24.68 27.38
N TRP A 71 15.37 -24.26 26.65
CA TRP A 71 14.91 -22.87 26.63
C TRP A 71 14.76 -22.33 28.07
N PRO A 72 15.05 -21.04 28.31
CA PRO A 72 14.88 -20.46 29.64
C PRO A 72 13.48 -20.78 30.18
N LEU A 73 13.40 -21.17 31.45
CA LEU A 73 12.18 -21.62 32.11
C LEU A 73 11.03 -20.63 31.86
N GLY A 74 9.99 -21.10 31.14
CA GLY A 74 8.81 -20.30 30.76
C GLY A 74 8.75 -19.89 29.28
N PHE A 75 9.83 -20.07 28.52
CA PHE A 75 9.82 -19.81 27.07
C PHE A 75 9.31 -21.05 26.32
N LYS A 76 8.13 -20.93 25.69
CA LYS A 76 7.60 -22.00 24.82
C LYS A 76 8.48 -22.06 23.57
N ALA A 77 9.02 -23.25 23.27
CA ALA A 77 9.76 -23.45 22.03
C ALA A 77 8.87 -23.12 20.82
N PRO A 78 9.41 -22.52 19.75
CA PRO A 78 8.67 -22.29 18.52
C PRO A 78 8.03 -23.58 18.03
N SER A 79 6.74 -23.54 17.67
CA SER A 79 6.04 -24.71 17.17
C SER A 79 5.41 -24.42 15.81
N GLU A 80 5.48 -25.42 14.91
CA GLU A 80 4.81 -25.32 13.61
C GLU A 80 3.29 -25.15 13.78
N GLU A 81 2.70 -25.81 14.79
CA GLU A 81 1.28 -25.75 15.08
C GLU A 81 0.84 -24.33 15.53
N ASP A 82 1.56 -23.71 16.46
CA ASP A 82 1.27 -22.35 16.91
C ASP A 82 1.48 -21.33 15.78
N GLY A 83 2.54 -21.51 14.99
CA GLY A 83 2.79 -20.69 13.80
C GLY A 83 1.65 -20.80 12.79
N LEU A 84 1.24 -22.02 12.43
CA LEU A 84 0.09 -22.25 11.54
C LEU A 84 -1.22 -21.69 12.12
N LYS A 85 -1.43 -21.78 13.43
CA LYS A 85 -2.60 -21.18 14.08
C LYS A 85 -2.64 -19.67 13.91
N LYS A 86 -1.50 -18.98 14.11
CA LYS A 86 -1.39 -17.52 13.88
C LYS A 86 -1.60 -17.14 12.43
N LEU A 87 -1.06 -17.92 11.49
CA LEU A 87 -1.29 -17.71 10.05
C LEU A 87 -2.79 -17.80 9.71
N ASN A 88 -3.45 -18.87 10.14
CA ASN A 88 -4.88 -19.08 9.94
C ASN A 88 -5.73 -18.00 10.63
N GLU A 89 -5.32 -17.52 11.80
CA GLU A 89 -5.98 -16.41 12.47
C GLU A 89 -5.87 -15.10 11.69
N GLY A 90 -4.67 -14.76 11.20
CA GLY A 90 -4.46 -13.60 10.33
C GLY A 90 -5.33 -13.65 9.08
N LEU A 91 -5.49 -14.82 8.47
CA LEU A 91 -6.34 -15.02 7.30
C LEU A 91 -7.83 -14.90 7.59
N ARG A 92 -8.28 -15.39 8.75
CA ARG A 92 -9.69 -15.27 9.15
C ARG A 92 -10.14 -13.80 9.20
N HIS A 93 -9.24 -12.91 9.62
CA HIS A 93 -9.53 -11.47 9.72
C HIS A 93 -9.30 -10.68 8.42
N ARG A 94 -8.83 -11.33 7.35
CA ARG A 94 -8.51 -10.69 6.05
C ARG A 94 -9.68 -9.90 5.46
N LYS A 95 -10.88 -10.49 5.43
CA LYS A 95 -12.07 -9.83 4.84
C LYS A 95 -12.47 -8.55 5.56
N GLU A 96 -12.16 -8.45 6.84
CA GLU A 96 -12.50 -7.30 7.68
C GLU A 96 -11.40 -6.22 7.62
N ALA A 97 -10.13 -6.64 7.69
CA ALA A 97 -8.99 -5.74 7.67
C ALA A 97 -8.69 -5.14 6.29
N ASP A 98 -8.79 -5.96 5.24
CA ASP A 98 -8.32 -5.62 3.89
C ASP A 98 -9.48 -5.25 2.96
N ARG A 99 -10.59 -4.74 3.51
CA ARG A 99 -11.80 -4.48 2.72
C ARG A 99 -11.51 -3.43 1.63
N PRO A 100 -11.63 -3.78 0.32
CA PRO A 100 -11.32 -2.86 -0.75
C PRO A 100 -12.32 -1.71 -0.76
N LEU A 101 -11.82 -0.51 -1.08
CA LEU A 101 -12.65 0.70 -1.19
C LEU A 101 -12.79 1.08 -2.67
N SER A 102 -14.02 1.30 -3.13
CA SER A 102 -14.26 1.66 -4.53
C SER A 102 -13.75 3.06 -4.86
N ALA A 103 -13.15 3.23 -6.03
CA ALA A 103 -12.73 4.56 -6.52
C ALA A 103 -13.93 5.49 -6.80
N ILE A 104 -15.16 4.97 -6.88
CA ILE A 104 -16.37 5.77 -7.13
C ILE A 104 -16.59 6.87 -6.08
N TRP A 105 -16.12 6.66 -4.86
CA TRP A 105 -16.21 7.65 -3.79
C TRP A 105 -15.54 8.97 -4.17
N VAL A 106 -14.43 8.93 -4.92
CA VAL A 106 -13.74 10.13 -5.41
C VAL A 106 -14.66 10.93 -6.34
N TRP A 107 -15.36 10.26 -7.24
CA TRP A 107 -16.30 10.91 -8.16
C TRP A 107 -17.48 11.54 -7.43
N VAL A 108 -18.04 10.87 -6.41
CA VAL A 108 -19.12 11.43 -5.60
C VAL A 108 -18.69 12.75 -4.94
N MET A 109 -17.49 12.79 -4.34
CA MET A 109 -16.97 14.00 -3.71
C MET A 109 -16.62 15.10 -4.72
N LEU A 110 -16.04 14.73 -5.86
CA LEU A 110 -15.71 15.66 -6.93
C LEU A 110 -16.97 16.31 -7.51
N LEU A 111 -18.00 15.51 -7.82
CA LEU A 111 -19.27 16.00 -8.35
C LEU A 111 -20.00 16.90 -7.33
N ALA A 112 -20.01 16.55 -6.05
CA ALA A 112 -20.57 17.40 -5.00
C ALA A 112 -19.83 18.75 -4.91
N THR A 113 -18.50 18.73 -5.05
CA THR A 113 -17.67 19.94 -5.01
C THR A 113 -17.90 20.83 -6.23
N VAL A 114 -17.82 20.26 -7.44
CA VAL A 114 -18.09 20.99 -8.69
C VAL A 114 -19.51 21.53 -8.70
N GLY A 115 -20.49 20.71 -8.30
CA GLY A 115 -21.89 21.14 -8.17
C GLY A 115 -22.06 22.31 -7.20
N SER A 116 -21.35 22.31 -6.07
CA SER A 116 -21.37 23.41 -5.10
C SER A 116 -20.85 24.71 -5.72
N TRP A 117 -19.74 24.66 -6.45
CA TRP A 117 -19.17 25.84 -7.12
C TRP A 117 -20.06 26.37 -8.24
N VAL A 118 -20.65 25.48 -9.05
CA VAL A 118 -21.60 25.85 -10.10
C VAL A 118 -22.83 26.53 -9.49
N LEU A 119 -23.38 25.95 -8.41
CA LEU A 119 -24.55 26.50 -7.74
C LEU A 119 -24.25 27.86 -7.07
N LEU A 120 -23.04 28.01 -6.51
CA LEU A 120 -22.57 29.27 -5.92
C LEU A 120 -22.43 30.36 -6.99
N PHE A 121 -21.90 30.01 -8.16
CA PHE A 121 -21.82 30.93 -9.30
C PHE A 121 -23.21 31.44 -9.69
N PHE A 122 -24.20 30.54 -9.87
CA PHE A 122 -25.57 30.95 -10.19
C PHE A 122 -26.21 31.78 -9.08
N TYR A 123 -25.96 31.45 -7.82
CA TYR A 123 -26.41 32.25 -6.68
C TYR A 123 -25.88 33.70 -6.76
N VAL A 124 -24.58 33.89 -7.03
CA VAL A 124 -23.96 35.21 -7.16
C VAL A 124 -24.54 35.99 -8.35
N VAL A 125 -24.76 35.32 -9.49
CA VAL A 125 -25.36 35.95 -10.68
C VAL A 125 -26.78 36.43 -10.39
N VAL A 126 -27.64 35.56 -9.82
CA VAL A 126 -29.02 35.91 -9.45
C VAL A 126 -29.05 37.00 -8.39
N TYR A 127 -28.14 36.94 -7.41
CA TYR A 127 -27.96 38.01 -6.43
C TYR A 127 -27.65 39.34 -7.10
N SER A 128 -26.74 39.35 -8.06
CA SER A 128 -26.32 40.56 -8.75
C SER A 128 -27.45 41.19 -9.57
N ILE A 129 -28.26 40.35 -10.25
CA ILE A 129 -29.46 40.79 -10.99
C ILE A 129 -30.54 41.31 -10.03
N SER A 130 -30.69 40.72 -8.85
CA SER A 130 -31.68 41.16 -7.86
C SER A 130 -31.43 42.57 -7.33
N LEU A 131 -30.17 43.04 -7.34
CA LEU A 131 -29.81 44.38 -6.88
C LEU A 131 -30.31 45.48 -7.82
N THR A 132 -30.62 45.15 -9.08
CA THR A 132 -31.03 46.11 -10.11
C THR A 132 -32.45 45.88 -10.64
N SER A 133 -33.14 44.82 -10.18
CA SER A 133 -34.47 44.46 -10.66
C SER A 133 -35.51 44.50 -9.54
N SER A 134 -36.77 44.79 -9.90
CA SER A 134 -37.92 44.73 -8.98
C SER A 134 -38.47 43.31 -8.80
N TRP A 135 -37.75 42.29 -9.29
CA TRP A 135 -38.18 40.90 -9.24
C TRP A 135 -38.03 40.34 -7.82
N ASN A 136 -39.09 39.68 -7.31
CA ASN A 136 -39.03 38.96 -6.04
C ASN A 136 -38.14 37.71 -6.16
N SER A 137 -36.84 37.90 -5.92
CA SER A 137 -35.79 36.87 -5.96
C SER A 137 -35.68 36.06 -4.66
N GLY A 138 -36.40 36.43 -3.60
CA GLY A 138 -36.34 35.79 -2.27
C GLY A 138 -36.44 34.26 -2.31
N PRO A 139 -37.44 33.66 -2.99
CA PRO A 139 -37.57 32.21 -3.08
C PRO A 139 -36.36 31.51 -3.72
N PHE A 140 -35.73 32.13 -4.73
CA PHE A 140 -34.56 31.57 -5.39
C PHE A 140 -33.37 31.49 -4.44
N PHE A 141 -33.12 32.52 -3.61
CA PHE A 141 -32.03 32.49 -2.64
C PHE A 141 -32.20 31.36 -1.61
N VAL A 142 -33.42 31.10 -1.16
CA VAL A 142 -33.70 29.98 -0.24
C VAL A 142 -33.37 28.65 -0.91
N VAL A 143 -33.82 28.44 -2.15
CA VAL A 143 -33.53 27.20 -2.90
C VAL A 143 -32.04 27.02 -3.14
N PHE A 144 -31.33 28.06 -3.58
CA PHE A 144 -29.89 28.01 -3.78
C PHE A 144 -29.13 27.75 -2.47
N ALA A 145 -29.50 28.43 -1.39
CA ALA A 145 -28.86 28.25 -0.08
C ALA A 145 -29.05 26.81 0.44
N LEU A 146 -30.27 26.25 0.33
CA LEU A 146 -30.53 24.86 0.68
C LEU A 146 -29.73 23.90 -0.20
N GLY A 147 -29.71 24.11 -1.52
CA GLY A 147 -28.93 23.28 -2.44
C GLY A 147 -27.43 23.30 -2.11
N LEU A 148 -26.87 24.48 -1.83
CA LEU A 148 -25.47 24.64 -1.40
C LEU A 148 -25.21 23.91 -0.09
N PHE A 149 -26.09 24.09 0.90
CA PHE A 149 -25.99 23.39 2.18
C PHE A 149 -25.95 21.87 2.00
N PHE A 150 -26.88 21.30 1.22
CA PHE A 150 -26.93 19.85 1.01
C PHE A 150 -25.72 19.33 0.22
N LEU A 151 -25.22 20.06 -0.78
CA LEU A 151 -24.05 19.64 -1.54
C LEU A 151 -22.77 19.69 -0.69
N PHE A 152 -22.56 20.76 0.08
CA PHE A 152 -21.43 20.84 1.01
C PHE A 152 -21.52 19.78 2.11
N ALA A 153 -22.69 19.62 2.74
CA ALA A 153 -22.90 18.60 3.75
C ALA A 153 -22.60 17.20 3.18
N THR A 154 -23.08 16.90 1.98
CA THR A 154 -22.79 15.62 1.29
C THR A 154 -21.29 15.45 1.07
N LYS A 155 -20.58 16.46 0.56
CA LYS A 155 -19.12 16.42 0.36
C LYS A 155 -18.39 16.09 1.66
N TYR A 156 -18.65 16.82 2.74
CA TYR A 156 -17.92 16.65 4.01
C TYR A 156 -18.27 15.33 4.72
N VAL A 157 -19.54 14.90 4.68
CA VAL A 157 -19.95 13.61 5.26
C VAL A 157 -19.30 12.45 4.50
N VAL A 158 -19.37 12.46 3.16
CA VAL A 158 -18.74 11.40 2.34
C VAL A 158 -17.24 11.37 2.55
N GLN A 159 -16.59 12.53 2.58
CA GLN A 159 -15.15 12.65 2.82
C GLN A 159 -14.76 12.10 4.20
N ALA A 160 -15.48 12.45 5.25
CA ALA A 160 -15.23 11.94 6.60
C ALA A 160 -15.36 10.40 6.64
N VAL A 161 -16.37 9.84 5.99
CA VAL A 161 -16.55 8.38 5.87
C VAL A 161 -15.40 7.73 5.11
N VAL A 162 -14.96 8.32 4.00
CA VAL A 162 -13.86 7.78 3.20
C VAL A 162 -12.55 7.84 3.98
N VAL A 163 -12.22 8.98 4.59
CA VAL A 163 -11.02 9.14 5.42
C VAL A 163 -11.04 8.16 6.60
N TYR A 164 -12.16 8.03 7.30
CA TYR A 164 -12.33 7.03 8.35
C TYR A 164 -11.96 5.64 7.82
N ARG A 165 -12.58 5.20 6.73
CA ARG A 165 -12.36 3.86 6.17
C ARG A 165 -10.93 3.65 5.66
N LEU A 166 -10.27 4.69 5.15
CA LEU A 166 -8.90 4.61 4.68
C LEU A 166 -7.89 4.45 5.82
N VAL A 167 -8.04 5.22 6.89
CA VAL A 167 -7.16 5.15 8.07
C VAL A 167 -7.40 3.85 8.83
N ASP A 168 -8.67 3.53 9.07
CA ASP A 168 -9.10 2.34 9.78
C ASP A 168 -8.66 1.05 9.09
N ARG A 169 -8.81 0.95 7.75
CA ARG A 169 -8.34 -0.23 7.01
C ARG A 169 -6.82 -0.37 7.08
N ARG A 170 -6.06 0.74 7.03
CA ARG A 170 -4.59 0.70 7.17
C ARG A 170 -4.21 0.12 8.53
N ASP A 171 -4.82 0.62 9.61
CA ASP A 171 -4.48 0.19 10.96
C ASP A 171 -4.82 -1.29 11.20
N ARG A 172 -6.00 -1.73 10.74
CA ARG A 172 -6.39 -3.15 10.82
C ARG A 172 -5.49 -4.04 9.97
N HIS A 173 -5.18 -3.60 8.76
CA HIS A 173 -4.35 -4.34 7.82
C HIS A 173 -2.95 -4.56 8.38
N VAL A 174 -2.28 -3.51 8.83
CA VAL A 174 -0.92 -3.59 9.38
C VAL A 174 -0.88 -4.50 10.62
N LYS A 175 -1.90 -4.42 11.49
CA LYS A 175 -2.03 -5.31 12.65
C LYS A 175 -2.20 -6.78 12.24
N ARG A 176 -3.02 -7.05 11.22
CA ARG A 176 -3.24 -8.40 10.66
C ARG A 176 -1.99 -8.94 10.00
N ASP A 177 -1.33 -8.15 9.16
CA ASP A 177 -0.09 -8.51 8.48
C ASP A 177 0.99 -8.86 9.51
N ARG A 178 1.15 -8.07 10.56
CA ARG A 178 2.11 -8.39 11.63
C ARG A 178 1.82 -9.74 12.30
N LEU A 179 0.55 -10.04 12.61
CA LEU A 179 0.19 -11.36 13.16
C LEU A 179 0.56 -12.49 12.19
N PHE A 180 0.32 -12.29 10.89
CA PHE A 180 0.70 -13.22 9.84
C PHE A 180 2.22 -13.40 9.74
N ARG A 181 3.00 -12.31 9.72
CA ARG A 181 4.47 -12.34 9.70
C ARG A 181 5.05 -13.06 10.91
N LEU A 182 4.53 -12.79 12.10
CA LEU A 182 4.95 -13.48 13.33
C LEU A 182 4.65 -14.98 13.29
N GLY A 183 3.49 -15.38 12.75
CA GLY A 183 3.16 -16.79 12.52
C GLY A 183 4.10 -17.46 11.54
N LEU A 184 4.52 -16.74 10.49
CA LEU A 184 5.47 -17.22 9.49
C LEU A 184 6.87 -17.41 10.07
N VAL A 185 7.35 -16.44 10.85
CA VAL A 185 8.64 -16.51 11.54
C VAL A 185 8.65 -17.69 12.51
N GLU A 186 7.59 -17.87 13.31
CA GLU A 186 7.50 -18.99 14.25
C GLU A 186 7.48 -20.35 13.54
N TYR A 187 6.64 -20.49 12.50
CA TYR A 187 6.56 -21.70 11.70
C TYR A 187 7.91 -22.07 11.06
N LEU A 188 8.58 -21.10 10.43
CA LEU A 188 9.87 -21.33 9.78
C LEU A 188 11.00 -21.53 10.78
N THR A 189 10.93 -20.92 11.97
CA THR A 189 11.90 -21.20 13.05
C THR A 189 11.80 -22.66 13.49
N ALA A 190 10.58 -23.17 13.68
CA ALA A 190 10.37 -24.57 14.04
C ALA A 190 10.86 -25.53 12.94
N ARG A 191 10.60 -25.21 11.66
CA ARG A 191 11.15 -25.98 10.51
C ARG A 191 12.67 -25.90 10.44
N ASN A 192 13.27 -24.73 10.69
CA ASN A 192 14.72 -24.54 10.67
C ASN A 192 15.44 -25.41 11.71
N MET A 193 14.83 -25.59 12.89
CA MET A 193 15.36 -26.49 13.92
C MET A 193 15.34 -27.96 13.47
N LYS A 194 14.33 -28.38 12.70
CA LYS A 194 14.24 -29.74 12.14
C LYS A 194 15.15 -29.96 10.94
N SER A 195 15.46 -28.91 10.19
CA SER A 195 16.31 -28.95 9.00
C SER A 195 17.76 -28.56 9.29
N GLU A 196 18.24 -28.76 10.52
CA GLU A 196 19.63 -28.49 10.95
C GLU A 196 20.15 -27.08 10.57
N GLY A 197 19.27 -26.06 10.57
CA GLY A 197 19.67 -24.68 10.29
C GLY A 197 19.70 -24.26 8.81
N ALA A 198 19.20 -25.09 7.89
CA ALA A 198 19.24 -24.84 6.43
C ALA A 198 18.64 -23.48 5.97
N ILE A 199 17.76 -22.87 6.76
CA ILE A 199 17.08 -21.61 6.46
C ILE A 199 17.30 -20.53 7.53
N GLY A 200 18.37 -20.67 8.33
CA GLY A 200 18.63 -19.78 9.47
C GLY A 200 18.82 -18.32 9.07
N MET A 201 19.43 -18.06 7.91
CA MET A 201 19.62 -16.70 7.40
C MET A 201 18.29 -16.03 7.02
N GLU A 202 17.40 -16.76 6.35
CA GLU A 202 16.08 -16.26 5.96
C GLU A 202 15.25 -15.92 7.19
N VAL A 203 15.20 -16.82 8.17
CA VAL A 203 14.48 -16.61 9.43
C VAL A 203 15.02 -15.39 10.20
N ALA A 204 16.35 -15.26 10.26
CA ALA A 204 16.99 -14.10 10.91
C ALA A 204 16.66 -12.79 10.18
N SER A 205 16.70 -12.79 8.84
CA SER A 205 16.36 -11.62 8.03
C SER A 205 14.89 -11.23 8.17
N MET A 206 13.97 -12.19 8.13
CA MET A 206 12.53 -11.96 8.36
C MET A 206 12.27 -11.35 9.74
N THR A 207 12.94 -11.86 10.78
CA THR A 207 12.83 -11.34 12.15
C THR A 207 13.36 -9.91 12.25
N ALA A 208 14.49 -9.62 11.60
CA ALA A 208 15.07 -8.27 11.59
C ALA A 208 14.16 -7.26 10.88
N VAL A 209 13.58 -7.63 9.72
CA VAL A 209 12.64 -6.78 8.98
C VAL A 209 11.39 -6.47 9.81
N ASP A 210 10.81 -7.48 10.50
CA ASP A 210 9.65 -7.26 11.37
C ASP A 210 10.00 -6.36 12.55
N ALA A 211 11.15 -6.58 13.19
CA ALA A 211 11.61 -5.76 14.32
C ALA A 211 11.76 -4.28 13.92
N LEU A 212 12.41 -4.02 12.78
CA LEU A 212 12.60 -2.66 12.24
C LEU A 212 11.27 -1.96 11.92
N GLY A 213 10.28 -2.69 11.40
CA GLY A 213 8.96 -2.12 11.06
C GLY A 213 8.03 -1.93 12.25
N SER A 214 8.20 -2.72 13.32
CA SER A 214 7.20 -2.87 14.39
C SER A 214 6.83 -1.60 15.15
N ALA A 215 7.78 -0.67 15.32
CA ALA A 215 7.54 0.59 16.01
C ALA A 215 6.70 1.56 15.16
N ASP A 216 7.06 1.71 13.88
CA ASP A 216 6.39 2.62 12.94
C ASP A 216 5.02 2.11 12.51
N GLU A 217 4.89 0.80 12.32
CA GLU A 217 3.66 0.13 11.90
C GLU A 217 2.67 -0.03 13.06
N GLY A 218 3.17 -0.20 14.28
CA GLY A 218 2.36 -0.45 15.47
C GLY A 218 1.59 0.76 16.00
N ALA A 219 1.93 1.99 15.58
CA ALA A 219 1.21 3.18 15.97
C ALA A 219 -0.14 3.28 15.24
N GLU A 220 -1.24 3.21 15.98
CA GLU A 220 -2.57 3.51 15.45
C GLU A 220 -2.63 4.98 15.01
N ARG A 221 -3.18 5.22 13.82
CA ARG A 221 -3.26 6.58 13.26
C ARG A 221 -4.51 7.33 13.74
N GLY A 222 -5.52 6.61 14.26
CA GLY A 222 -6.72 7.20 14.86
C GLY A 222 -7.75 7.63 13.83
N ALA A 223 -8.45 6.66 13.22
CA ALA A 223 -9.40 6.89 12.14
C ALA A 223 -10.52 7.90 12.46
N VAL A 224 -11.06 7.85 13.68
CA VAL A 224 -12.11 8.78 14.14
C VAL A 224 -11.58 10.21 14.18
N THR A 225 -10.38 10.41 14.72
CA THR A 225 -9.74 11.73 14.81
C THR A 225 -9.60 12.35 13.43
N TRP A 226 -9.04 11.61 12.47
CA TRP A 226 -8.87 12.11 11.10
C TRP A 226 -10.19 12.39 10.39
N ALA A 227 -11.20 11.54 10.58
CA ALA A 227 -12.52 11.74 10.01
C ALA A 227 -13.17 13.03 10.52
N VAL A 228 -13.08 13.29 11.83
CA VAL A 228 -13.62 14.51 12.45
C VAL A 228 -12.85 15.75 11.97
N LEU A 229 -11.51 15.70 11.94
CA LEU A 229 -10.70 16.82 11.46
C LEU A 229 -11.01 17.18 9.99
N CYS A 230 -11.20 16.19 9.13
CA CYS A 230 -11.56 16.41 7.72
C CYS A 230 -13.04 16.79 7.51
N ALA A 231 -13.89 16.70 8.55
CA ALA A 231 -15.29 17.12 8.48
C ALA A 231 -15.47 18.62 8.78
N ILE A 232 -14.48 19.26 9.42
CA ILE A 232 -14.53 20.67 9.82
C ILE A 232 -13.99 21.53 8.66
N PRO A 233 -14.79 22.36 7.98
CA PRO A 233 -14.39 23.03 6.72
C PRO A 233 -13.08 23.84 6.78
N VAL A 234 -12.82 24.53 7.88
CA VAL A 234 -11.61 25.36 8.04
C VAL A 234 -10.36 24.50 8.28
N VAL A 235 -10.52 23.36 8.95
CA VAL A 235 -9.42 22.45 9.30
C VAL A 235 -9.15 21.44 8.18
N ASP A 236 -10.19 21.12 7.39
CA ASP A 236 -10.18 20.12 6.33
C ASP A 236 -9.00 20.27 5.37
N VAL A 237 -8.72 21.50 4.92
CA VAL A 237 -7.64 21.79 3.98
C VAL A 237 -6.31 21.22 4.45
N PHE A 238 -5.96 21.44 5.72
CA PHE A 238 -4.71 20.95 6.29
C PHE A 238 -4.80 19.47 6.65
N ALA A 239 -5.91 19.05 7.27
CA ALA A 239 -6.10 17.67 7.70
C ALA A 239 -6.09 16.68 6.54
N LEU A 240 -6.76 17.00 5.43
CA LEU A 240 -6.82 16.19 4.22
C LEU A 240 -5.44 16.01 3.59
N LEU A 241 -4.66 17.08 3.44
CA LEU A 241 -3.32 16.98 2.86
C LEU A 241 -2.37 16.17 3.74
N ILE A 242 -2.44 16.34 5.06
CA ILE A 242 -1.60 15.59 5.99
C ILE A 242 -1.98 14.10 5.96
N VAL A 243 -3.27 13.75 6.02
CA VAL A 243 -3.69 12.35 6.04
C VAL A 243 -3.37 11.65 4.70
N LEU A 244 -3.55 12.32 3.56
CA LEU A 244 -3.18 11.77 2.25
C LEU A 244 -1.67 11.53 2.14
N ASN A 245 -0.86 12.48 2.63
CA ASN A 245 0.59 12.33 2.70
C ASN A 245 1.00 11.15 3.59
N THR A 246 0.43 11.05 4.80
CA THR A 246 0.71 9.95 5.73
C THR A 246 0.32 8.61 5.13
N LEU A 247 -0.88 8.48 4.57
CA LEU A 247 -1.35 7.22 3.98
C LEU A 247 -0.53 6.78 2.77
N THR A 248 -0.01 7.73 1.99
CA THR A 248 0.85 7.44 0.84
C THR A 248 2.22 6.94 1.29
N LYS A 249 2.83 7.60 2.28
CA LYS A 249 4.11 7.18 2.85
C LYS A 249 4.00 5.84 3.56
N ASP A 250 2.95 5.65 4.35
CA ASP A 250 2.68 4.41 5.07
C ASP A 250 2.53 3.23 4.09
N ALA A 251 1.79 3.40 2.99
CA ALA A 251 1.61 2.36 1.99
C ALA A 251 2.95 1.91 1.37
N HIS A 252 3.75 2.87 0.89
CA HIS A 252 5.05 2.58 0.27
C HIS A 252 6.04 1.94 1.26
N ALA A 253 6.16 2.51 2.46
CA ALA A 253 7.08 1.99 3.47
C ALA A 253 6.69 0.59 3.94
N HIS A 254 5.39 0.33 4.08
CA HIS A 254 4.87 -1.00 4.41
C HIS A 254 5.13 -2.01 3.29
N ASP A 255 4.79 -1.65 2.05
CA ASP A 255 4.95 -2.52 0.88
C ASP A 255 6.42 -2.90 0.64
N ALA A 256 7.36 -1.96 0.74
CA ALA A 256 8.80 -2.22 0.60
C ALA A 256 9.34 -3.20 1.66
N ARG A 257 8.91 -3.03 2.93
CA ARG A 257 9.26 -3.98 4.01
C ARG A 257 8.64 -5.35 3.77
N GLN A 258 7.37 -5.38 3.41
CA GLN A 258 6.67 -6.63 3.13
C GLN A 258 7.31 -7.36 1.95
N HIS A 259 7.67 -6.66 0.88
CA HIS A 259 8.37 -7.24 -0.27
C HIS A 259 9.67 -7.95 0.15
N THR A 260 10.49 -7.29 0.99
CA THR A 260 11.71 -7.88 1.55
C THR A 260 11.42 -9.13 2.37
N PHE A 261 10.42 -9.06 3.25
CA PHE A 261 10.00 -10.18 4.10
C PHE A 261 9.48 -11.37 3.27
N LEU A 262 8.64 -11.12 2.28
CA LEU A 262 8.07 -12.15 1.41
C LEU A 262 9.14 -12.78 0.51
N HIS A 263 10.13 -12.01 0.05
CA HIS A 263 11.28 -12.55 -0.67
C HIS A 263 12.04 -13.59 0.17
N GLN A 264 12.36 -13.27 1.43
CA GLN A 264 13.01 -14.22 2.34
C GLN A 264 12.13 -15.45 2.62
N THR A 265 10.81 -15.25 2.74
CA THR A 265 9.86 -16.35 2.87
C THR A 265 9.94 -17.30 1.68
N ARG A 266 9.95 -16.78 0.44
CA ARG A 266 10.08 -17.62 -0.77
C ARG A 266 11.39 -18.41 -0.80
N LEU A 267 12.50 -17.78 -0.43
CA LEU A 267 13.80 -18.45 -0.35
C LEU A 267 13.80 -19.58 0.68
N ALA A 268 13.21 -19.34 1.86
CA ALA A 268 13.10 -20.37 2.90
C ALA A 268 12.29 -21.57 2.40
N PHE A 269 11.12 -21.33 1.82
CA PHE A 269 10.27 -22.40 1.28
C PHE A 269 10.91 -23.12 0.10
N ALA A 270 11.70 -22.44 -0.75
CA ALA A 270 12.44 -23.07 -1.83
C ALA A 270 13.54 -24.00 -1.30
N ARG A 271 14.30 -23.58 -0.28
CA ARG A 271 15.32 -24.40 0.37
C ARG A 271 14.74 -25.61 1.12
N LEU A 272 13.52 -25.49 1.64
CA LEU A 272 12.77 -26.61 2.22
C LEU A 272 12.17 -27.55 1.16
N GLY A 273 12.38 -27.31 -0.14
CA GLY A 273 11.87 -28.16 -1.22
C GLY A 273 10.39 -27.92 -1.57
N THR A 274 9.76 -26.90 -1.00
CA THR A 274 8.34 -26.56 -1.20
C THR A 274 8.17 -25.13 -1.72
N PRO A 275 8.72 -24.77 -2.89
CA PRO A 275 8.76 -23.39 -3.36
C PRO A 275 7.35 -22.79 -3.50
N VAL A 276 7.17 -21.57 -2.99
CA VAL A 276 5.93 -20.80 -3.12
C VAL A 276 5.99 -20.00 -4.41
N VAL A 277 5.13 -20.35 -5.37
CA VAL A 277 5.06 -19.70 -6.68
C VAL A 277 3.89 -18.74 -6.68
N THR A 278 4.16 -17.46 -6.90
CA THR A 278 3.16 -16.40 -7.04
C THR A 278 3.53 -15.56 -8.26
N SER A 279 2.60 -14.80 -8.83
CA SER A 279 3.00 -13.67 -9.66
C SER A 279 3.89 -12.75 -8.82
N ASP A 280 4.92 -12.17 -9.45
CA ASP A 280 5.77 -11.18 -8.77
C ASP A 280 4.87 -10.10 -8.17
N ALA A 281 4.97 -9.91 -6.86
CA ALA A 281 4.22 -8.88 -6.18
C ALA A 281 4.67 -7.54 -6.76
N LYS A 282 3.73 -6.78 -7.31
CA LYS A 282 4.04 -5.48 -7.87
C LYS A 282 4.35 -4.54 -6.71
N GLU A 283 5.61 -4.15 -6.56
CA GLU A 283 5.99 -3.09 -5.62
C GLU A 283 5.23 -1.82 -5.98
N LEU A 284 4.67 -1.17 -4.96
CA LEU A 284 4.02 0.12 -5.12
C LEU A 284 5.07 1.14 -5.56
N TRP A 285 4.70 1.97 -6.53
CA TRP A 285 5.60 2.98 -7.06
C TRP A 285 5.89 4.02 -5.99
N GLU A 286 7.16 4.39 -5.81
CA GLU A 286 7.50 5.51 -4.95
C GLU A 286 6.91 6.80 -5.54
N ARG A 287 6.14 7.52 -4.72
CA ARG A 287 5.48 8.76 -5.14
C ARG A 287 6.15 9.95 -4.43
N PRO A 288 6.54 11.01 -5.17
CA PRO A 288 7.09 12.22 -4.56
C PRO A 288 5.97 12.99 -3.85
N THR A 289 5.67 12.62 -2.61
CA THR A 289 4.58 13.20 -1.80
C THR A 289 4.69 14.71 -1.63
N SER A 290 5.91 15.26 -1.58
CA SER A 290 6.14 16.71 -1.58
C SER A 290 5.61 17.39 -2.84
N LEU A 291 5.80 16.77 -4.02
CA LEU A 291 5.26 17.30 -5.28
C LEU A 291 3.73 17.23 -5.28
N TYR A 292 3.15 16.14 -4.78
CA TYR A 292 1.70 15.98 -4.67
C TYR A 292 1.09 17.06 -3.77
N LEU A 293 1.77 17.41 -2.66
CA LEU A 293 1.37 18.49 -1.78
C LEU A 293 1.43 19.86 -2.47
N ILE A 294 2.52 20.17 -3.17
CA ILE A 294 2.67 21.43 -3.92
C ILE A 294 1.57 21.56 -4.99
N ILE A 295 1.34 20.53 -5.79
CA ILE A 295 0.31 20.54 -6.84
C ILE A 295 -1.08 20.65 -6.20
N SER A 296 -1.33 20.00 -5.07
CA SER A 296 -2.60 20.14 -4.35
C SER A 296 -2.86 21.58 -3.91
N VAL A 297 -1.86 22.28 -3.38
CA VAL A 297 -2.02 23.68 -2.96
C VAL A 297 -2.21 24.60 -4.17
N ILE A 298 -1.36 24.47 -5.20
CA ILE A 298 -1.44 25.32 -6.41
C ILE A 298 -2.77 25.13 -7.16
N SER A 299 -3.29 23.90 -7.19
CA SER A 299 -4.58 23.59 -7.83
C SER A 299 -5.80 23.88 -6.94
N LEU A 300 -5.64 24.60 -5.83
CA LEU A 300 -6.71 24.89 -4.86
C LEU A 300 -7.46 23.61 -4.43
N LEU A 301 -6.68 22.58 -4.11
CA LEU A 301 -7.11 21.25 -3.66
C LEU A 301 -7.80 20.39 -4.73
N VAL A 302 -7.94 20.83 -5.98
CA VAL A 302 -8.52 19.98 -7.04
C VAL A 302 -7.68 18.72 -7.26
N PHE A 303 -6.34 18.82 -7.21
CA PHE A 303 -5.48 17.65 -7.34
C PHE A 303 -5.60 16.66 -6.16
N SER A 304 -6.11 17.08 -5.00
CA SER A 304 -6.29 16.18 -3.85
C SER A 304 -7.28 15.04 -4.15
N TYR A 305 -8.21 15.22 -5.10
CA TYR A 305 -9.10 14.13 -5.56
C TYR A 305 -8.35 13.05 -6.32
N TYR A 306 -7.41 13.43 -7.19
CA TYR A 306 -6.53 12.47 -7.86
C TYR A 306 -5.62 11.77 -6.84
N TRP A 307 -5.08 12.51 -5.89
CA TRP A 307 -4.27 11.92 -4.82
C TRP A 307 -5.07 10.91 -3.98
N LEU A 308 -6.31 11.24 -3.63
CA LEU A 308 -7.22 10.33 -2.94
C LEU A 308 -7.51 9.07 -3.76
N TYR A 309 -7.74 9.22 -5.08
CA TYR A 309 -7.88 8.09 -5.99
C TYR A 309 -6.65 7.17 -5.94
N VAL A 310 -5.46 7.75 -6.02
CA VAL A 310 -4.19 7.03 -5.94
C VAL A 310 -4.07 6.25 -4.62
N VAL A 311 -4.33 6.90 -3.47
CA VAL A 311 -4.30 6.24 -2.16
C VAL A 311 -5.30 5.08 -2.10
N ILE A 312 -6.49 5.25 -2.67
CA ILE A 312 -7.48 4.16 -2.72
C ILE A 312 -6.95 2.98 -3.53
N THR A 313 -6.44 3.24 -4.74
CA THR A 313 -6.01 2.19 -5.68
C THR A 313 -4.73 1.48 -5.25
N ASP A 314 -3.78 2.20 -4.66
CA ASP A 314 -2.49 1.63 -4.24
C ASP A 314 -2.71 0.57 -3.15
N TRP A 315 -3.45 0.93 -2.09
CA TRP A 315 -3.83 -0.02 -1.03
C TRP A 315 -4.66 -1.20 -1.55
N ASN A 316 -5.62 -0.97 -2.45
CA ASN A 316 -6.38 -2.08 -3.03
C ASN A 316 -5.47 -3.04 -3.82
N THR A 317 -4.53 -2.49 -4.59
CA THR A 317 -3.57 -3.29 -5.37
C THR A 317 -2.67 -4.11 -4.44
N HIS A 318 -2.15 -3.48 -3.39
CA HIS A 318 -1.35 -4.13 -2.36
C HIS A 318 -2.09 -5.32 -1.72
N PHE A 319 -3.35 -5.12 -1.29
CA PHE A 319 -4.15 -6.21 -0.71
C PHE A 319 -4.32 -7.38 -1.69
N HIS A 320 -4.62 -7.10 -2.96
CA HIS A 320 -4.77 -8.16 -3.96
C HIS A 320 -3.48 -8.97 -4.18
N CYS A 321 -2.33 -8.29 -4.25
CA CYS A 321 -1.03 -8.95 -4.36
C CYS A 321 -0.73 -9.80 -3.12
N GLN A 322 -1.01 -9.28 -1.93
CA GLN A 322 -0.81 -10.03 -0.69
C GLN A 322 -1.71 -11.26 -0.61
N TRP A 323 -2.99 -11.17 -0.98
CA TRP A 323 -3.90 -12.32 -0.92
C TRP A 323 -3.44 -13.47 -1.81
N GLN A 324 -2.94 -13.16 -3.01
CA GLN A 324 -2.37 -14.17 -3.90
C GLN A 324 -1.17 -14.88 -3.27
N PHE A 325 -0.32 -14.12 -2.57
CA PHE A 325 0.81 -14.70 -1.85
C PHE A 325 0.38 -15.59 -0.70
N GLU A 326 -0.51 -15.08 0.15
CA GLU A 326 -1.04 -15.80 1.30
C GLU A 326 -1.73 -17.11 0.90
N ASP A 327 -2.57 -17.08 -0.13
CA ASP A 327 -3.28 -18.26 -0.64
C ASP A 327 -2.29 -19.30 -1.20
N ALA A 328 -1.24 -18.87 -1.91
CA ALA A 328 -0.21 -19.76 -2.43
C ALA A 328 0.66 -20.37 -1.31
N LEU A 329 0.97 -19.58 -0.28
CA LEU A 329 1.76 -20.02 0.88
C LEU A 329 1.05 -21.13 1.64
N LEU A 330 -0.24 -20.96 1.95
CA LEU A 330 -1.01 -21.95 2.70
C LEU A 330 -1.12 -23.32 2.01
N GLN A 331 -1.11 -23.34 0.68
CA GLN A 331 -1.11 -24.60 -0.07
C GLN A 331 0.19 -25.41 0.12
N ARG A 332 1.24 -24.76 0.63
CA ARG A 332 2.56 -25.34 0.91
C ARG A 332 2.79 -25.53 2.40
N ALA A 333 2.35 -24.59 3.24
CA ALA A 333 2.47 -24.68 4.68
C ALA A 333 1.68 -25.89 5.22
N GLY A 334 2.32 -26.74 6.03
CA GLY A 334 1.72 -27.99 6.54
C GLY A 334 1.93 -29.23 5.68
N LYS A 335 2.57 -29.10 4.50
CA LYS A 335 3.22 -30.21 3.79
C LYS A 335 4.68 -30.31 4.22
#